data_AF-A0A252F5C3-F1
#
_entry.id   AF-A0A252F5C3-F1
#
_cell.length_a   1.000
_cell.length_b   1.000
_cell.length_c   1.000
_cell.angle_alpha   90.00
_cell.angle_beta   90.00
_cell.angle_gamma   90.00
#
_symmetry.space_group_name_H-M   'P 1'
#
loop_
_entity.id
_entity.type
_entity.pdbx_description
1 polymer ?
#
loop_
_entity_poly.entity_id
_entity_poly.type
_entity_poly.pdbx_seq_one_letter_code
_entity_poly.pdbx_strand_id
1 'polypeptide(L)'
;MDASEQKLGSRPLKAWKRIVIALAVAAAILAAVFLAGRYGWKLLGFRACQGAGIEAVEVSEDKVHISGFYPGSFPEGFCGCYSEERDGTIYVGFRFSAVFGFFETGDFDVTIPVKGEISEVVLKTSMNESTLWERETGFFPQSERYGVYVKPERDDIFSVSMSYDGSSRGGLRADGGAWESGKYIFLDNDIMMAAKDAEAPVPFTITAKGKNGTVLASRELHFDADKEKMYLTVTADGQIVEDEAII
;
A
#
# COMPACT_ATOMS: atom_id res chain seq x y z
N MET A 1 -32.08 70.19 0.14
CA MET A 1 -31.35 68.93 0.39
C MET A 1 -31.44 68.11 -0.87
N ASP A 2 -30.33 68.09 -1.58
CA ASP A 2 -30.26 67.88 -3.02
C ASP A 2 -30.11 66.39 -3.37
N ALA A 3 -30.84 65.91 -4.37
CA ALA A 3 -30.87 64.49 -4.79
C ALA A 3 -29.51 63.99 -5.32
N SER A 4 -28.57 64.91 -5.53
CA SER A 4 -27.18 64.66 -5.91
C SER A 4 -26.34 64.08 -4.78
N GLU A 5 -26.57 64.45 -3.51
CA GLU A 5 -25.80 63.94 -2.36
C GLU A 5 -26.19 62.50 -1.97
N GLN A 6 -27.47 62.11 -2.12
CA GLN A 6 -27.91 60.72 -1.91
C GLN A 6 -27.35 59.73 -2.94
N LYS A 7 -27.03 60.20 -4.15
CA LYS A 7 -26.47 59.37 -5.24
C LYS A 7 -24.98 59.08 -5.06
N LEU A 8 -24.25 59.92 -4.34
CA LEU A 8 -22.81 59.78 -4.16
C LEU A 8 -22.48 58.78 -3.03
N GLY A 9 -23.25 58.79 -1.93
CA GLY A 9 -23.08 57.83 -0.83
C GLY A 9 -23.56 56.40 -1.12
N SER A 10 -24.48 56.20 -2.07
CA SER A 10 -25.09 54.89 -2.36
C SER A 10 -24.35 54.06 -3.42
N ARG A 11 -23.50 54.69 -4.25
CA ARG A 11 -22.69 54.02 -5.29
C ARG A 11 -21.57 53.10 -4.75
N PRO A 12 -20.73 53.52 -3.77
CA PRO A 12 -19.64 52.67 -3.27
C PRO A 12 -20.18 51.45 -2.49
N LEU A 13 -21.24 51.61 -1.71
CA LEU A 13 -21.93 50.52 -1.02
C LEU A 13 -22.50 49.47 -1.99
N LYS A 14 -22.99 49.90 -3.17
CA LYS A 14 -23.54 49.00 -4.20
C LYS A 14 -22.43 48.23 -4.93
N ALA A 15 -21.29 48.87 -5.19
CA ALA A 15 -20.11 48.22 -5.78
C ALA A 15 -19.46 47.24 -4.80
N TRP A 16 -19.32 47.62 -3.53
CA TRP A 16 -18.81 46.75 -2.47
C TRP A 16 -19.67 45.51 -2.28
N LYS A 17 -21.00 45.66 -2.22
CA LYS A 17 -21.94 44.52 -2.15
C LYS A 17 -21.76 43.56 -3.33
N ARG A 18 -21.55 44.07 -4.55
CA ARG A 18 -21.30 43.23 -5.74
C ARG A 18 -19.98 42.48 -5.66
N ILE A 19 -18.92 43.12 -5.17
CA ILE A 19 -17.61 42.48 -4.96
C ILE A 19 -17.71 41.37 -3.91
N VAL A 20 -18.37 41.64 -2.77
CA VAL A 20 -18.57 40.65 -1.71
C VAL A 20 -19.40 39.47 -2.22
N ILE A 21 -20.47 39.73 -2.98
CA ILE A 21 -21.28 38.66 -3.60
C ILE A 21 -20.43 37.85 -4.60
N ALA A 22 -19.64 38.50 -5.45
CA ALA A 22 -18.79 37.80 -6.42
C ALA A 22 -17.74 36.93 -5.72
N LEU A 23 -17.10 37.43 -4.66
CA LEU A 23 -16.15 36.66 -3.84
C LEU A 23 -16.83 35.49 -3.12
N ALA A 24 -18.02 35.71 -2.56
CA ALA A 24 -18.79 34.64 -1.91
C ALA A 24 -19.21 33.55 -2.90
N VAL A 25 -19.61 33.92 -4.12
CA VAL A 25 -19.92 32.96 -5.19
C VAL A 25 -18.67 32.20 -5.62
N ALA A 26 -17.53 32.88 -5.81
CA ALA A 26 -16.28 32.22 -6.15
C ALA A 26 -15.83 31.25 -5.05
N ALA A 27 -15.92 31.66 -3.78
CA ALA A 27 -15.62 30.79 -2.64
C ALA A 27 -16.56 29.58 -2.57
N ALA A 28 -17.86 29.77 -2.81
CA ALA A 28 -18.82 28.67 -2.85
C ALA A 28 -18.53 27.69 -3.99
N ILE A 29 -18.15 28.18 -5.17
CA ILE A 29 -17.75 27.34 -6.31
C ILE A 29 -16.48 26.53 -5.96
N LEU A 30 -15.47 27.18 -5.39
CA LEU A 30 -14.24 26.50 -4.97
C LEU A 30 -14.52 25.43 -3.91
N ALA A 31 -15.37 25.74 -2.92
CA ALA A 31 -15.80 24.78 -1.92
C ALA A 31 -16.55 23.59 -2.56
N ALA A 32 -17.43 23.84 -3.53
CA ALA A 32 -18.14 22.78 -4.23
C ALA A 32 -17.19 21.88 -5.04
N VAL A 33 -16.23 22.48 -5.76
CA VAL A 33 -15.19 21.73 -6.50
C VAL A 33 -14.32 20.92 -5.54
N PHE A 34 -13.94 21.51 -4.41
CA PHE A 34 -13.16 20.83 -3.37
C PHE A 34 -13.90 19.62 -2.79
N LEU A 35 -15.17 19.79 -2.42
CA LEU A 35 -16.01 18.70 -1.90
C LEU A 35 -16.24 17.61 -2.95
N ALA A 36 -16.47 17.99 -4.21
CA ALA A 36 -16.61 17.05 -5.31
C ALA A 36 -15.32 16.24 -5.54
N GLY A 37 -14.15 16.88 -5.46
CA GLY A 37 -12.86 16.18 -5.53
C GLY A 37 -12.63 15.25 -4.32
N ARG A 38 -12.96 15.71 -3.11
CA ARG A 38 -12.70 14.97 -1.86
C ARG A 38 -13.61 13.76 -1.65
N TYR A 39 -14.87 13.84 -2.11
CA TYR A 39 -15.89 12.84 -1.82
C TYR A 39 -16.58 12.25 -3.06
N GLY A 40 -16.57 12.96 -4.18
CA GLY A 40 -17.28 12.55 -5.41
C GLY A 40 -16.73 11.27 -6.03
N TRP A 41 -15.49 10.91 -5.72
CA TRP A 41 -14.88 9.66 -6.18
C TRP A 41 -15.61 8.41 -5.68
N LYS A 42 -16.32 8.46 -4.55
CA LYS A 42 -17.10 7.33 -4.02
C LYS A 42 -18.21 6.87 -4.98
N LEU A 43 -18.70 7.76 -5.86
CA LEU A 43 -19.70 7.41 -6.89
C LEU A 43 -19.14 6.47 -7.96
N LEU A 44 -17.82 6.41 -8.12
CA LEU A 44 -17.14 5.50 -9.04
C LEU A 44 -16.75 4.17 -8.37
N GLY A 45 -16.96 4.04 -7.05
CA GLY A 45 -16.61 2.86 -6.26
C GLY A 45 -15.15 2.45 -6.44
N PHE A 46 -14.92 1.15 -6.65
CA PHE A 46 -13.59 0.57 -6.84
C PHE A 46 -12.83 1.11 -8.07
N ARG A 47 -13.52 1.65 -9.08
CA ARG A 47 -12.85 2.20 -10.28
C ARG A 47 -12.02 3.45 -9.99
N ALA A 48 -12.30 4.14 -8.89
CA ALA A 48 -11.51 5.26 -8.43
C ALA A 48 -10.44 4.86 -7.39
N CYS A 49 -10.42 3.60 -6.93
CA CYS A 49 -9.50 3.14 -5.90
C CYS A 49 -8.11 2.83 -6.48
N GLN A 50 -7.07 3.10 -5.70
CA GLN A 50 -5.66 2.92 -6.02
C GLN A 50 -5.05 1.83 -5.13
N GLY A 51 -3.85 1.38 -5.51
CA GLY A 51 -3.03 0.52 -4.64
C GLY A 51 -2.60 1.24 -3.37
N ALA A 52 -2.43 0.46 -2.30
CA ALA A 52 -2.03 0.92 -0.97
C ALA A 52 -1.03 -0.07 -0.37
N GLY A 53 0.00 0.40 0.32
CA GLY A 53 0.79 -0.46 1.19
C GLY A 53 -0.04 -0.81 2.41
N ILE A 54 -0.19 -2.11 2.73
CA ILE A 54 -0.96 -2.56 3.90
C ILE A 54 0.02 -3.05 4.95
N GLU A 55 -0.11 -2.51 6.16
CA GLU A 55 0.74 -2.85 7.29
C GLU A 55 0.11 -3.92 8.18
N ALA A 56 -1.20 -3.82 8.41
CA ALA A 56 -1.94 -4.77 9.21
C ALA A 56 -3.40 -4.88 8.78
N VAL A 57 -3.98 -6.06 8.96
CA VAL A 57 -5.42 -6.31 8.90
C VAL A 57 -5.83 -7.10 10.12
N GLU A 58 -6.78 -6.56 10.88
CA GLU A 58 -7.38 -7.23 12.04
C GLU A 58 -8.88 -7.41 11.79
N VAL A 59 -9.33 -8.66 11.79
CA VAL A 59 -10.74 -9.00 11.60
C VAL A 59 -11.35 -9.40 12.93
N SER A 60 -12.43 -8.71 13.31
CA SER A 60 -13.28 -9.01 14.45
C SER A 60 -14.68 -9.45 13.97
N GLU A 61 -15.54 -9.89 14.87
CA GLU A 61 -16.90 -10.36 14.53
C GLU A 61 -17.77 -9.29 13.84
N ASP A 62 -17.59 -8.01 14.17
CA ASP A 62 -18.43 -6.90 13.69
C ASP A 62 -17.66 -5.81 12.93
N LYS A 63 -16.34 -5.94 12.79
CA LYS A 63 -15.49 -4.94 12.15
C LYS A 63 -14.22 -5.53 11.55
N VAL A 64 -13.74 -4.87 10.50
CA VAL A 64 -12.42 -5.10 9.91
C VAL A 64 -11.61 -3.81 10.05
N HIS A 65 -10.47 -3.92 10.71
CA HIS A 65 -9.53 -2.83 10.89
C HIS A 65 -8.34 -3.02 9.95
N ILE A 66 -7.95 -1.96 9.24
CA ILE A 66 -6.86 -1.99 8.25
C ILE A 66 -6.03 -0.73 8.42
N SER A 67 -4.72 -0.91 8.58
CA SER A 67 -3.74 0.17 8.58
C SER A 67 -2.78 0.04 7.40
N GLY A 68 -2.26 1.16 6.93
CA GLY A 68 -1.37 1.18 5.78
C GLY A 68 -0.94 2.58 5.37
N PHE A 69 -0.33 2.67 4.20
CA PHE A 69 0.24 3.90 3.66
C PHE A 69 0.12 3.98 2.14
N TYR A 70 0.36 5.18 1.60
CA TYR A 70 0.46 5.40 0.16
C TYR A 70 1.85 4.99 -0.35
N PRO A 71 1.97 4.04 -1.30
CA PRO A 71 3.26 3.46 -1.69
C PRO A 71 4.08 4.31 -2.68
N GLY A 72 3.57 5.45 -3.15
CA GLY A 72 4.23 6.26 -4.17
C GLY A 72 5.26 7.25 -3.60
N SER A 73 6.28 7.57 -4.39
CA SER A 73 7.37 8.49 -4.00
C SER A 73 6.94 9.96 -3.82
N PHE A 74 5.77 10.33 -4.36
CA PHE A 74 5.19 11.65 -4.17
C PHE A 74 4.09 11.58 -3.11
N PRO A 75 4.10 12.46 -2.09
CA PRO A 75 3.12 12.40 -1.01
C PRO A 75 1.71 12.66 -1.56
N GLU A 76 0.84 11.65 -1.47
CA GLU A 76 -0.60 11.79 -1.69
C GLU A 76 -1.34 11.61 -0.37
N GLY A 77 -2.35 12.45 -0.12
CA GLY A 77 -3.09 12.45 1.14
C GLY A 77 -4.24 11.46 1.09
N PHE A 78 -4.49 10.77 2.20
CA PHE A 78 -5.55 9.77 2.29
C PHE A 78 -6.95 10.38 2.15
N CYS A 79 -7.69 9.97 1.11
CA CYS A 79 -9.03 10.46 0.82
C CYS A 79 -10.15 9.56 1.38
N GLY A 80 -9.84 8.35 1.83
CA GLY A 80 -10.82 7.45 2.44
C GLY A 80 -10.86 6.07 1.79
N CYS A 81 -11.69 5.22 2.37
CA CYS A 81 -11.95 3.86 1.89
C CYS A 81 -13.34 3.74 1.26
N TYR A 82 -13.45 2.77 0.36
CA TYR A 82 -14.70 2.26 -0.18
C TYR A 82 -14.73 0.76 0.08
N SER A 83 -15.84 0.25 0.62
CA SER A 83 -15.97 -1.16 0.96
C SER A 83 -17.30 -1.74 0.52
N GLU A 84 -17.28 -3.01 0.13
CA GLU A 84 -18.47 -3.79 -0.20
C GLU A 84 -18.32 -5.21 0.37
N GLU A 85 -19.34 -5.68 1.09
CA GLU A 85 -19.42 -7.04 1.61
C GLU A 85 -20.22 -7.91 0.63
N ARG A 86 -19.67 -9.05 0.22
CA ARG A 86 -20.32 -10.02 -0.68
C ARG A 86 -19.95 -11.43 -0.26
N ASP A 87 -20.95 -12.26 0.05
CA ASP A 87 -20.80 -13.70 0.30
C ASP A 87 -19.72 -14.08 1.35
N GLY A 88 -19.54 -13.26 2.40
CA GLY A 88 -18.51 -13.49 3.44
C GLY A 88 -17.13 -12.89 3.12
N THR A 89 -16.93 -12.36 1.91
CA THR A 89 -15.74 -11.60 1.52
C THR A 89 -16.02 -10.10 1.60
N ILE A 90 -15.11 -9.35 2.23
CA ILE A 90 -15.14 -7.88 2.19
C ILE A 90 -14.12 -7.36 1.19
N TYR A 91 -14.60 -6.64 0.19
CA TYR A 91 -13.77 -5.92 -0.77
C TYR A 91 -13.54 -4.51 -0.24
N VAL A 92 -12.27 -4.09 -0.18
CA VAL A 92 -11.87 -2.77 0.31
C VAL A 92 -10.99 -2.09 -0.72
N GLY A 93 -11.23 -0.82 -0.99
CA GLY A 93 -10.40 0.01 -1.86
C GLY A 93 -10.06 1.33 -1.18
N PHE A 94 -8.87 1.85 -1.45
CA PHE A 94 -8.39 3.10 -0.87
C PHE A 94 -8.22 4.15 -1.95
N ARG A 95 -8.47 5.42 -1.60
CA ARG A 95 -8.23 6.56 -2.48
C ARG A 95 -7.21 7.50 -1.84
N PHE A 96 -6.28 7.95 -2.66
CA PHE A 96 -5.33 9.00 -2.32
C PHE A 96 -5.45 10.17 -3.29
N SER A 97 -4.88 11.31 -2.94
CA SER A 97 -4.84 12.45 -3.84
C SER A 97 -3.65 13.36 -3.59
N ALA A 98 -2.93 13.68 -4.65
CA ALA A 98 -1.86 14.68 -4.65
C ALA A 98 -2.34 16.10 -4.27
N VAL A 99 -3.59 16.46 -4.55
CA VAL A 99 -4.13 17.78 -4.17
C VAL A 99 -4.27 17.91 -2.65
N PHE A 100 -4.59 16.80 -1.98
CA PHE A 100 -4.79 16.76 -0.53
C PHE A 100 -3.52 16.31 0.22
N GLY A 101 -2.52 15.73 -0.46
CA GLY A 101 -1.24 15.29 0.12
C GLY A 101 -0.33 16.40 0.64
N PHE A 102 -0.62 17.67 0.31
CA PHE A 102 0.03 18.82 0.94
C PHE A 102 -0.46 19.09 2.37
N PHE A 103 -1.60 18.53 2.77
CA PHE A 103 -2.26 18.80 4.07
C PHE A 103 -2.31 17.57 4.98
N GLU A 104 -2.31 16.35 4.41
CA GLU A 104 -2.47 15.09 5.14
C GLU A 104 -1.43 14.07 4.66
N THR A 105 -0.95 13.19 5.55
CA THR A 105 -0.07 12.08 5.17
C THR A 105 -0.85 11.01 4.40
N GLY A 106 -0.13 10.18 3.65
CA GLY A 106 -0.71 9.03 2.94
C GLY A 106 -1.00 7.84 3.86
N ASP A 107 -0.61 7.93 5.12
CA ASP A 107 -0.85 6.90 6.13
C ASP A 107 -2.32 6.91 6.51
N PHE A 108 -2.88 5.72 6.71
CA PHE A 108 -4.26 5.55 7.07
C PHE A 108 -4.45 4.44 8.10
N ASP A 109 -5.46 4.66 8.91
CA ASP A 109 -6.00 3.72 9.87
C ASP A 109 -7.52 3.77 9.69
N VAL A 110 -8.11 2.69 9.20
CA VAL A 110 -9.54 2.61 8.95
C VAL A 110 -10.17 1.43 9.66
N THR A 111 -11.38 1.66 10.16
CA THR A 111 -12.24 0.61 10.72
C THR A 111 -13.52 0.54 9.91
N ILE A 112 -13.81 -0.63 9.36
CA ILE A 112 -14.94 -0.87 8.47
C ILE A 112 -15.92 -1.79 9.21
N PRO A 113 -17.15 -1.33 9.49
CA PRO A 113 -18.16 -2.18 10.11
C PRO A 113 -18.63 -3.25 9.12
N VAL A 114 -18.80 -4.49 9.59
CA VAL A 114 -19.30 -5.63 8.81
C VAL A 114 -20.55 -6.20 9.44
N LYS A 115 -21.42 -6.81 8.63
CA LYS A 115 -22.72 -7.33 9.10
C LYS A 115 -22.72 -8.85 9.28
N GLY A 116 -21.87 -9.55 8.55
CA GLY A 116 -21.71 -11.00 8.61
C GLY A 116 -20.32 -11.42 9.09
N GLU A 117 -20.17 -12.73 9.28
CA GLU A 117 -18.89 -13.34 9.61
C GLU A 117 -17.97 -13.32 8.39
N ILE A 118 -16.86 -12.58 8.46
CA ILE A 118 -15.94 -12.42 7.33
C ILE A 118 -14.98 -13.60 7.24
N SER A 119 -14.92 -14.24 6.08
CA SER A 119 -13.97 -15.30 5.77
C SER A 119 -12.74 -14.77 5.03
N GLU A 120 -12.88 -13.66 4.31
CA GLU A 120 -11.82 -13.10 3.47
C GLU A 120 -11.91 -11.57 3.37
N VAL A 121 -10.75 -10.90 3.34
CA VAL A 121 -10.60 -9.47 3.05
C VAL A 121 -9.79 -9.31 1.77
N VAL A 122 -10.31 -8.58 0.80
CA VAL A 122 -9.68 -8.38 -0.51
C VAL A 122 -9.47 -6.90 -0.76
N LEU A 123 -8.23 -6.48 -1.06
CA LEU A 123 -7.98 -5.17 -1.65
C LEU A 123 -8.47 -5.19 -3.10
N LYS A 124 -9.33 -4.24 -3.45
CA LYS A 124 -9.81 -4.04 -4.82
C LYS A 124 -9.49 -2.63 -5.31
N THR A 125 -8.83 -2.59 -6.46
CA THR A 125 -8.48 -1.39 -7.19
C THR A 125 -9.19 -1.35 -8.54
N SER A 126 -8.95 -0.31 -9.33
CA SER A 126 -9.46 -0.22 -10.70
C SER A 126 -8.87 -1.28 -11.65
N MET A 127 -7.69 -1.81 -11.33
CA MET A 127 -6.92 -2.70 -12.22
C MET A 127 -6.75 -4.11 -11.67
N ASN A 128 -6.92 -4.30 -10.36
CA ASN A 128 -6.62 -5.58 -9.73
C ASN A 128 -7.36 -5.80 -8.41
N GLU A 129 -7.50 -7.08 -8.05
CA GLU A 129 -7.91 -7.59 -6.74
C GLU A 129 -6.77 -8.39 -6.10
N SER A 130 -6.55 -8.24 -4.80
CA SER A 130 -5.55 -9.00 -4.03
C SER A 130 -6.06 -9.30 -2.64
N THR A 131 -6.05 -10.58 -2.26
CA THR A 131 -6.43 -11.01 -0.92
C THR A 131 -5.43 -10.47 0.11
N LEU A 132 -5.96 -9.83 1.15
CA LEU A 132 -5.21 -9.27 2.26
C LEU A 132 -5.32 -10.13 3.50
N TRP A 133 -6.42 -10.86 3.69
CA TRP A 133 -6.61 -11.67 4.87
C TRP A 133 -7.60 -12.78 4.59
N GLU A 134 -7.36 -13.95 5.16
CA GLU A 134 -8.31 -15.05 5.21
C GLU A 134 -8.40 -15.61 6.62
N ARG A 135 -9.55 -16.18 6.96
CA ARG A 135 -9.81 -16.72 8.31
C ARG A 135 -8.87 -17.85 8.70
N GLU A 136 -8.54 -18.72 7.74
CA GLU A 136 -7.75 -19.92 8.00
C GLU A 136 -6.24 -19.64 8.07
N THR A 137 -5.78 -18.67 7.28
CA THR A 137 -4.35 -18.41 7.01
C THR A 137 -3.86 -17.10 7.59
N GLY A 138 -4.76 -16.15 7.89
CA GLY A 138 -4.45 -14.86 8.51
C GLY A 138 -4.14 -13.76 7.50
N PHE A 139 -3.38 -12.74 7.94
CA PHE A 139 -3.04 -11.56 7.14
C PHE A 139 -1.91 -11.85 6.13
N PHE A 140 -2.14 -11.50 4.87
CA PHE A 140 -1.19 -11.50 3.77
C PHE A 140 -0.69 -10.06 3.53
N PRO A 141 0.57 -9.74 3.84
CA PRO A 141 1.12 -8.45 3.48
C PRO A 141 1.15 -8.30 1.95
N GLN A 142 0.78 -7.13 1.41
CA GLN A 142 0.68 -6.89 -0.05
C GLN A 142 1.99 -7.08 -0.83
N SER A 143 3.11 -7.20 -0.12
CA SER A 143 4.36 -7.72 -0.66
C SER A 143 4.21 -9.09 -1.33
N GLU A 144 3.13 -9.83 -1.06
CA GLU A 144 2.90 -11.20 -1.52
C GLU A 144 2.33 -11.39 -2.91
N ARG A 145 2.12 -10.35 -3.72
CA ARG A 145 1.75 -10.58 -5.13
C ARG A 145 2.93 -11.03 -5.98
N TYR A 146 4.10 -10.43 -5.76
CA TYR A 146 5.32 -10.71 -6.51
C TYR A 146 6.53 -10.67 -5.59
N GLY A 147 7.57 -11.45 -5.87
CA GLY A 147 8.86 -11.28 -5.21
C GLY A 147 9.49 -12.55 -4.65
N VAL A 148 10.52 -12.35 -3.84
CA VAL A 148 11.38 -13.42 -3.33
C VAL A 148 11.14 -13.65 -1.83
N TYR A 149 10.84 -14.90 -1.50
CA TYR A 149 10.58 -15.39 -0.14
C TYR A 149 11.70 -16.31 0.28
N VAL A 150 12.22 -16.11 1.50
CA VAL A 150 13.26 -16.98 2.05
C VAL A 150 12.82 -17.55 3.39
N LYS A 151 12.78 -18.87 3.49
CA LYS A 151 12.53 -19.62 4.73
C LYS A 151 13.85 -20.16 5.28
N PRO A 152 14.35 -19.65 6.41
CA PRO A 152 15.48 -20.27 7.08
C PRO A 152 15.01 -21.52 7.83
N GLU A 153 15.71 -22.65 7.68
CA GLU A 153 15.53 -23.83 8.55
C GLU A 153 16.50 -23.81 9.74
N ARG A 154 17.49 -22.92 9.68
CA ARG A 154 18.47 -22.71 10.74
C ARG A 154 18.01 -21.64 11.71
N ASP A 155 18.30 -21.84 12.99
CA ASP A 155 18.04 -20.91 14.09
C ASP A 155 19.19 -19.94 14.35
N ASP A 156 20.30 -20.06 13.61
CA ASP A 156 21.51 -19.23 13.74
C ASP A 156 21.63 -18.14 12.65
N ILE A 157 20.58 -17.92 11.85
CA ILE A 157 20.53 -16.89 10.81
C ILE A 157 20.00 -15.59 11.41
N PHE A 158 20.81 -14.52 11.38
CA PHE A 158 20.47 -13.20 11.94
C PHE A 158 20.11 -12.17 10.85
N SER A 159 20.63 -12.37 9.64
CA SER A 159 20.31 -11.48 8.51
C SER A 159 20.15 -12.28 7.24
N VAL A 160 19.14 -11.93 6.45
CA VAL A 160 18.99 -12.41 5.07
C VAL A 160 18.95 -11.20 4.16
N SER A 161 19.78 -11.22 3.12
CA SER A 161 19.86 -10.14 2.15
C SER A 161 19.79 -10.68 0.73
N MET A 162 19.13 -9.92 -0.11
CA MET A 162 19.11 -10.03 -1.55
C MET A 162 19.98 -8.93 -2.17
N SER A 163 20.71 -9.27 -3.22
CA SER A 163 21.46 -8.28 -4.00
C SER A 163 21.22 -8.50 -5.49
N TYR A 164 20.85 -7.43 -6.19
CA TYR A 164 20.70 -7.38 -7.64
C TYR A 164 21.02 -5.96 -8.13
N ASP A 165 21.59 -5.84 -9.32
CA ASP A 165 21.97 -4.57 -9.97
C ASP A 165 22.80 -3.61 -9.07
N GLY A 166 23.77 -4.15 -8.32
CA GLY A 166 24.62 -3.37 -7.40
C GLY A 166 23.90 -2.83 -6.16
N SER A 167 22.59 -3.04 -6.03
CA SER A 167 21.81 -2.77 -4.82
C SER A 167 21.80 -4.01 -3.93
N SER A 168 21.86 -3.81 -2.61
CA SER A 168 21.60 -4.86 -1.64
C SER A 168 20.51 -4.42 -0.69
N ARG A 169 19.50 -5.26 -0.55
CA ARG A 169 18.34 -5.06 0.32
C ARG A 169 18.12 -6.32 1.13
N GLY A 170 17.78 -6.17 2.40
CA GLY A 170 17.70 -7.29 3.30
C GLY A 170 17.12 -6.91 4.64
N GLY A 171 16.66 -7.91 5.36
CA GLY A 171 16.07 -7.76 6.67
C GLY A 171 17.06 -8.13 7.77
N LEU A 172 17.15 -7.27 8.77
CA LEU A 172 17.48 -7.68 10.13
C LEU A 172 16.17 -7.80 10.90
N ARG A 173 16.09 -8.77 11.81
CA ARG A 173 14.96 -8.83 12.73
C ARG A 173 14.99 -7.59 13.63
N ALA A 174 13.84 -6.96 13.87
CA ALA A 174 13.75 -5.67 14.57
C ALA A 174 14.30 -5.71 16.03
N ASP A 175 14.30 -6.89 16.65
CA ASP A 175 14.82 -7.15 17.99
C ASP A 175 16.33 -7.50 18.00
N GLY A 176 16.99 -7.55 16.83
CA GLY A 176 18.39 -7.99 16.69
C GLY A 176 18.62 -9.49 16.94
N GLY A 177 17.54 -10.27 17.05
CA GLY A 177 17.55 -11.72 17.23
C GLY A 177 17.72 -12.49 15.91
N ALA A 178 17.87 -13.81 16.03
CA ALA A 178 17.84 -14.69 14.88
C ALA A 178 16.43 -14.78 14.28
N TRP A 179 16.35 -15.01 12.98
CA TRP A 179 15.10 -15.27 12.29
C TRP A 179 14.46 -16.58 12.77
N GLU A 180 13.13 -16.64 12.74
CA GLU A 180 12.41 -17.84 13.15
C GLU A 180 12.55 -18.93 12.09
N SER A 181 13.01 -20.11 12.52
CA SER A 181 13.11 -21.27 11.65
C SER A 181 11.72 -21.69 11.15
N GLY A 182 11.64 -22.06 9.87
CA GLY A 182 10.44 -22.61 9.23
C GLY A 182 9.42 -21.57 8.74
N LYS A 183 9.68 -20.27 8.88
CA LYS A 183 8.80 -19.20 8.37
C LYS A 183 9.40 -18.47 7.18
N TYR A 184 8.61 -18.18 6.16
CA TYR A 184 9.06 -17.36 5.03
C TYR A 184 9.21 -15.91 5.43
N ILE A 185 10.28 -15.29 4.92
CA ILE A 185 10.61 -13.89 5.07
C ILE A 185 10.53 -13.26 3.68
N PHE A 186 9.71 -12.22 3.53
CA PHE A 186 9.70 -11.41 2.31
C PHE A 186 10.98 -10.56 2.24
N LEU A 187 11.66 -10.60 1.10
CA LEU A 187 12.86 -9.78 0.89
C LEU A 187 12.57 -8.55 0.04
N ASP A 188 12.10 -8.76 -1.18
CA ASP A 188 11.89 -7.70 -2.15
C ASP A 188 10.98 -8.16 -3.31
N ASN A 189 10.33 -7.20 -3.94
CA ASN A 189 9.52 -7.35 -5.14
C ASN A 189 10.02 -6.49 -6.31
N ASP A 190 10.96 -5.55 -6.11
CA ASP A 190 11.46 -4.68 -7.18
C ASP A 190 12.16 -5.47 -8.30
N ILE A 191 12.67 -6.67 -8.02
CA ILE A 191 13.22 -7.58 -9.04
C ILE A 191 12.19 -7.98 -10.10
N MET A 192 10.90 -7.95 -9.77
CA MET A 192 9.82 -8.17 -10.74
C MET A 192 9.82 -7.08 -11.81
N MET A 193 9.97 -5.83 -11.41
CA MET A 193 10.03 -4.70 -12.34
C MET A 193 11.31 -4.78 -13.18
N ALA A 194 12.45 -5.10 -12.54
CA ALA A 194 13.70 -5.30 -13.26
C ALA A 194 13.61 -6.40 -14.33
N ALA A 195 12.96 -7.53 -14.02
CA ALA A 195 12.77 -8.62 -14.97
C ALA A 195 11.82 -8.26 -16.12
N LYS A 196 10.74 -7.50 -15.82
CA LYS A 196 9.82 -7.00 -16.85
C LYS A 196 10.48 -6.00 -17.78
N ASP A 197 11.24 -5.05 -17.24
CA ASP A 197 11.93 -4.02 -18.03
C ASP A 197 13.05 -4.61 -18.90
N ALA A 198 13.71 -5.67 -18.41
CA ALA A 198 14.72 -6.41 -19.17
C ALA A 198 14.13 -7.37 -20.22
N GLU A 199 12.82 -7.68 -20.14
CA GLU A 199 12.16 -8.76 -20.90
C GLU A 199 12.93 -10.10 -20.83
N ALA A 200 13.61 -10.35 -19.70
CA ALA A 200 14.51 -11.48 -19.51
C ALA A 200 14.69 -11.80 -18.01
N PRO A 201 15.05 -13.05 -17.65
CA PRO A 201 15.37 -13.39 -16.26
C PRO A 201 16.54 -12.57 -15.72
N VAL A 202 16.36 -11.99 -14.53
CA VAL A 202 17.37 -11.13 -13.88
C VAL A 202 18.13 -11.91 -12.81
N PRO A 203 19.48 -11.89 -12.83
CA PRO A 203 20.28 -12.53 -11.80
C PRO A 203 20.21 -11.75 -10.48
N PHE A 204 20.13 -12.50 -9.38
CA PHE A 204 20.21 -11.96 -8.04
C PHE A 204 20.88 -12.96 -7.09
N THR A 205 21.49 -12.46 -6.02
CA THR A 205 22.13 -13.29 -5.00
C THR A 205 21.38 -13.19 -3.68
N ILE A 206 21.09 -14.33 -3.06
CA ILE A 206 20.65 -14.41 -1.66
C ILE A 206 21.85 -14.73 -0.80
N THR A 207 21.99 -14.04 0.33
CA THR A 207 23.00 -14.28 1.34
C THR A 207 22.36 -14.33 2.72
N ALA A 208 22.55 -15.44 3.43
CA ALA A 208 22.18 -15.59 4.84
C ALA A 208 23.43 -15.48 5.71
N LYS A 209 23.37 -14.68 6.77
CA LYS A 209 24.49 -14.48 7.70
C LYS A 209 24.08 -14.72 9.15
N GLY A 210 25.03 -15.20 9.94
CA GLY A 210 24.89 -15.35 11.39
C GLY A 210 25.20 -14.05 12.14
N LYS A 211 25.14 -14.12 13.47
CA LYS A 211 25.24 -12.98 14.41
C LYS A 211 26.41 -12.02 14.17
N ASN A 212 27.54 -12.54 13.71
CA ASN A 212 28.78 -11.76 13.49
C ASN A 212 28.99 -11.37 12.02
N GLY A 213 27.96 -11.49 11.18
CA GLY A 213 28.06 -11.26 9.74
C GLY A 213 28.75 -12.39 8.96
N THR A 214 29.07 -13.51 9.61
CA THR A 214 29.58 -14.72 8.96
C THR A 214 28.56 -15.24 7.96
N VAL A 215 28.95 -15.41 6.70
CA VAL A 215 28.08 -15.97 5.65
C VAL A 215 27.86 -17.46 5.95
N LEU A 216 26.60 -17.82 6.17
CA LEU A 216 26.18 -19.19 6.45
C LEU A 216 25.69 -19.90 5.19
N ALA A 217 25.10 -19.15 4.26
CA ALA A 217 24.69 -19.63 2.95
C ALA A 217 24.68 -18.46 1.95
N SER A 218 25.05 -18.72 0.70
CA SER A 218 24.92 -17.75 -0.39
C SER A 218 24.72 -18.44 -1.73
N ARG A 219 23.80 -17.95 -2.55
CA ARG A 219 23.50 -18.53 -3.87
C ARG A 219 23.01 -17.47 -4.84
N GLU A 220 23.52 -17.53 -6.06
CA GLU A 220 23.01 -16.77 -7.21
C GLU A 220 21.88 -17.55 -7.89
N LEU A 221 20.81 -16.83 -8.22
CA LEU A 221 19.55 -17.31 -8.77
C LEU A 221 19.10 -16.36 -9.88
N HIS A 222 18.15 -16.79 -10.70
CA HIS A 222 17.56 -15.95 -11.74
C HIS A 222 16.06 -15.84 -11.50
N PHE A 223 15.56 -14.61 -11.45
CA PHE A 223 14.14 -14.33 -11.29
C PHE A 223 13.52 -14.07 -12.65
N ASP A 224 12.52 -14.87 -13.00
CA ASP A 224 11.72 -14.70 -14.22
C ASP A 224 10.41 -13.98 -13.87
N ALA A 225 10.03 -12.99 -14.66
CA ALA A 225 8.79 -12.24 -14.46
C ALA A 225 7.54 -13.14 -14.55
N ASP A 226 7.61 -14.22 -15.33
CA ASP A 226 6.50 -15.17 -15.49
C ASP A 226 6.25 -16.03 -14.24
N LYS A 227 7.25 -16.17 -13.36
CA LYS A 227 7.09 -16.94 -12.11
C LYS A 227 6.20 -16.24 -11.10
N GLU A 228 6.07 -14.92 -11.19
CA GLU A 228 5.43 -14.03 -10.23
C GLU A 228 6.09 -14.02 -8.83
N LYS A 229 6.34 -15.20 -8.23
CA LYS A 229 6.96 -15.40 -6.93
C LYS A 229 8.06 -16.45 -7.01
N MET A 230 9.05 -16.33 -6.14
CA MET A 230 10.08 -17.34 -5.93
C MET A 230 10.22 -17.63 -4.45
N TYR A 231 10.04 -18.91 -4.09
CA TYR A 231 10.18 -19.40 -2.72
C TYR A 231 11.52 -20.13 -2.59
N LEU A 232 12.29 -19.77 -1.58
CA LEU A 232 13.60 -20.31 -1.32
C LEU A 232 13.69 -20.80 0.11
N THR A 233 14.36 -21.92 0.31
CA THR A 233 14.69 -22.43 1.65
C THR A 233 16.20 -22.36 1.87
N VAL A 234 16.62 -21.76 2.99
CA VAL A 234 17.98 -21.92 3.52
C VAL A 234 17.97 -23.16 4.40
N THR A 235 18.47 -24.26 3.87
CA THR A 235 18.41 -25.58 4.50
C THR A 235 19.27 -25.65 5.76
N ALA A 236 18.99 -26.63 6.62
CA ALA A 236 19.78 -26.88 7.83
C ALA A 236 21.29 -27.09 7.56
N ASP A 237 21.65 -27.64 6.40
CA ASP A 237 23.05 -27.87 5.98
C ASP A 237 23.70 -26.64 5.31
N GLY A 238 22.99 -25.50 5.21
CA GLY A 238 23.53 -24.25 4.68
C GLY A 238 23.50 -24.13 3.17
N GLN A 239 22.60 -24.86 2.50
CA GLN A 239 22.30 -24.67 1.08
C GLN A 239 21.11 -23.73 0.92
N ILE A 240 20.99 -23.11 -0.26
CA ILE A 240 19.79 -22.36 -0.65
C ILE A 240 19.17 -23.14 -1.79
N VAL A 241 17.94 -23.61 -1.61
CA VAL A 241 17.18 -24.35 -2.61
C VAL A 241 15.92 -23.58 -2.99
N GLU A 242 15.50 -23.68 -4.25
CA GLU A 242 14.20 -23.17 -4.67
C GLU A 242 13.15 -24.22 -4.32
N ASP A 243 12.09 -23.80 -3.65
CA ASP A 243 10.98 -24.68 -3.32
C ASP A 243 10.13 -24.86 -4.59
N GLU A 244 9.78 -26.10 -4.92
CA GLU A 244 8.81 -26.36 -6.00
C GLU A 244 7.49 -25.69 -5.64
N ALA A 245 6.85 -25.06 -6.65
CA ALA A 245 5.68 -24.22 -6.48
C ALA A 245 4.67 -24.84 -5.51
N ILE A 246 4.38 -24.13 -4.43
CA ILE A 246 3.22 -24.41 -3.58
C ILE A 246 2.01 -24.01 -4.43
N ILE A 247 1.47 -24.96 -5.19
CA ILE A 247 0.23 -24.81 -5.98
C ILE A 247 -0.94 -24.74 -5.01
#